data_AF-A0A257YMW7-F1
#
_entry.id   AF-A0A257YMW7-F1
#
_cell.length_a   1.000
_cell.length_b   1.000
_cell.length_c   1.000
_cell.angle_alpha   90.00
_cell.angle_beta   90.00
_cell.angle_gamma   90.00
#
_symmetry.space_group_name_H-M   'P 1'
#
loop_
_entity.id
_entity.type
_entity.pdbx_description
1 polymer ?
#
loop_
_entity_poly.entity_id
_entity_poly.type
_entity_poly.pdbx_seq_one_letter_code
_entity_poly.pdbx_strand_id
1 'polypeptide(L)'
;MSDRFALTFTAQPEHIDENGHVNNAVWVQWMETIATAHWLADADPAHVAAYAWVVTRHEIDYRGNIRLGVSVTGETEIREGPSGARFDRHFTFTAPEGKAIVKAKTTWAMVDRATGRLLRVPAEVSARFVASP
;
A
#
# COMPACT_ATOMS: atom_id res chain seq x y z
N MET A 1 12.35 -10.24 1.99
CA MET A 1 12.97 -8.90 2.06
C MET A 1 12.99 -8.35 0.67
N SER A 2 11.99 -7.55 0.35
CA SER A 2 11.83 -6.87 -0.92
C SER A 2 11.33 -5.46 -0.63
N ASP A 3 11.83 -4.48 -1.37
CA ASP A 3 11.26 -3.12 -1.37
C ASP A 3 9.92 -3.08 -2.13
N ARG A 4 9.58 -4.15 -2.85
CA ARG A 4 8.39 -4.29 -3.69
C ARG A 4 7.51 -5.48 -3.35
N PHE A 5 6.21 -5.33 -3.58
CA PHE A 5 5.23 -6.40 -3.44
C PHE A 5 4.06 -6.17 -4.39
N ALA A 6 3.49 -7.25 -4.92
CA ALA A 6 2.39 -7.15 -5.89
C ALA A 6 1.28 -8.16 -5.59
N LEU A 7 0.05 -7.75 -5.91
CA LEU A 7 -1.15 -8.58 -5.86
C LEU A 7 -2.02 -8.31 -7.10
N THR A 8 -2.86 -9.28 -7.43
CA THR A 8 -3.88 -9.12 -8.47
C THR A 8 -5.24 -8.90 -7.84
N PHE A 9 -5.99 -7.94 -8.37
CA PHE A 9 -7.35 -7.62 -7.92
C PHE A 9 -8.31 -7.75 -9.10
N THR A 10 -9.44 -8.41 -8.89
CA THR A 10 -10.52 -8.50 -9.88
C THR A 10 -11.70 -7.65 -9.42
N ALA A 11 -12.19 -6.77 -10.29
CA ALA A 11 -13.38 -5.98 -10.00
C ALA A 11 -14.61 -6.88 -9.81
N GLN A 12 -15.25 -6.79 -8.65
CA GLN A 12 -16.46 -7.52 -8.26
C GLN A 12 -17.66 -6.57 -8.25
N PRO A 13 -18.91 -7.07 -8.23
CA PRO A 13 -20.09 -6.21 -8.28
C PRO A 13 -20.11 -5.10 -7.22
N GLU A 14 -19.70 -5.40 -5.99
CA GLU A 14 -19.62 -4.47 -4.86
C GLU A 14 -18.56 -3.37 -5.05
N HIS A 15 -17.62 -3.55 -5.98
CA HIS A 15 -16.59 -2.56 -6.26
C HIS A 15 -17.05 -1.48 -7.25
N ILE A 16 -18.15 -1.72 -7.96
CA ILE A 16 -18.62 -0.87 -9.06
C ILE A 16 -19.60 0.19 -8.55
N ASP A 17 -19.35 1.45 -8.86
CA ASP A 17 -20.27 2.55 -8.54
C ASP A 17 -21.22 2.90 -9.71
N GLU A 18 -22.02 3.94 -9.52
CA GLU A 18 -23.03 4.42 -10.46
C GLU A 18 -22.45 4.81 -11.83
N ASN A 19 -21.13 5.07 -11.91
CA ASN A 19 -20.46 5.39 -13.17
C ASN A 19 -20.06 4.12 -13.97
N GLY A 20 -20.36 2.92 -13.45
CA GLY A 20 -20.14 1.65 -14.14
C GLY A 20 -18.68 1.19 -14.14
N HIS A 21 -17.87 1.69 -13.19
CA HIS A 21 -16.47 1.33 -13.02
C HIS A 21 -16.10 1.25 -11.53
N VAL A 22 -14.89 0.78 -11.23
CA VAL A 22 -14.43 0.64 -9.83
C VAL A 22 -14.43 1.99 -9.12
N ASN A 23 -15.05 2.04 -7.95
CA ASN A 23 -15.13 3.24 -7.12
C ASN A 23 -13.75 3.68 -6.60
N ASN A 24 -13.53 5.00 -6.46
CA ASN A 24 -12.28 5.55 -5.95
C ASN A 24 -11.89 5.02 -4.55
N ALA A 25 -12.85 4.77 -3.65
CA ALA A 25 -12.57 4.21 -2.33
C ALA A 25 -12.05 2.77 -2.39
N VAL A 26 -12.46 1.99 -3.39
CA VAL A 26 -11.98 0.60 -3.57
C VAL A 26 -10.50 0.59 -3.94
N TRP A 27 -10.05 1.55 -4.75
CA TRP A 27 -8.61 1.70 -5.03
C TRP A 27 -7.80 1.97 -3.76
N VAL A 28 -8.33 2.78 -2.83
CA VAL A 28 -7.70 3.02 -1.52
C VAL A 28 -7.66 1.73 -0.69
N GLN A 29 -8.75 0.97 -0.66
CA GLN A 29 -8.80 -0.34 0.04
C GLN A 29 -7.78 -1.33 -0.53
N TRP A 30 -7.60 -1.36 -1.86
CA TRP A 30 -6.59 -2.22 -2.48
C TRP A 30 -5.17 -1.75 -2.14
N MET A 31 -4.89 -0.44 -2.07
CA MET A 31 -3.59 0.06 -1.58
C MET A 31 -3.30 -0.41 -0.15
N GLU A 32 -4.28 -0.33 0.75
CA GLU A 32 -4.17 -0.82 2.12
C GLU A 32 -3.96 -2.34 2.18
N THR A 33 -4.67 -3.08 1.32
CA THR A 33 -4.56 -4.55 1.22
C THR A 33 -3.15 -4.95 0.80
N ILE A 34 -2.58 -4.34 -0.25
CA ILE A 34 -1.21 -4.61 -0.71
C ILE A 34 -0.20 -4.25 0.38
N ALA A 35 -0.34 -3.07 1.00
CA ALA A 35 0.58 -2.62 2.05
C ALA A 35 0.59 -3.57 3.25
N THR A 36 -0.60 -4.00 3.69
CA THR A 36 -0.79 -4.92 4.81
C THR A 36 -0.25 -6.30 4.48
N ALA A 37 -0.55 -6.84 3.29
CA ALA A 37 -0.04 -8.13 2.85
C ALA A 37 1.50 -8.12 2.79
N HIS A 38 2.10 -7.06 2.25
CA HIS A 38 3.55 -6.90 2.23
C HIS A 38 4.12 -6.84 3.67
N TRP A 39 3.52 -6.05 4.56
CA TRP A 39 3.95 -5.97 5.96
C TRP A 39 3.91 -7.34 6.65
N LEU A 40 2.79 -8.08 6.53
CA LEU A 40 2.62 -9.38 7.16
C LEU A 40 3.54 -10.47 6.58
N ALA A 41 3.89 -10.37 5.29
CA ALA A 41 4.77 -11.33 4.63
C ALA A 41 6.23 -11.21 5.09
N ASP A 42 6.74 -9.98 5.21
CA ASP A 42 8.17 -9.73 5.31
C ASP A 42 8.64 -9.25 6.70
N ALA A 43 7.74 -8.65 7.50
CA ALA A 43 8.10 -8.13 8.82
C ALA A 43 8.45 -9.25 9.81
N ASP A 44 9.23 -8.90 10.81
CA ASP A 44 9.40 -9.75 11.98
C ASP A 44 8.04 -9.91 12.70
N PRO A 45 7.60 -11.14 13.04
CA PRO A 45 6.36 -11.35 13.79
C PRO A 45 6.29 -10.55 15.10
N ALA A 46 7.43 -10.32 15.78
CA ALA A 46 7.48 -9.49 16.98
C ALA A 46 7.16 -8.02 16.66
N HIS A 47 7.62 -7.51 15.51
CA HIS A 47 7.28 -6.16 15.06
C HIS A 47 5.81 -6.04 14.67
N VAL A 48 5.23 -7.06 14.02
CA VAL A 48 3.80 -7.11 13.70
C VAL A 48 2.95 -7.02 14.97
N ALA A 49 3.37 -7.71 16.04
CA ALA A 49 2.68 -7.71 17.32
C ALA A 49 2.86 -6.39 18.11
N ALA A 50 4.02 -5.74 18.00
CA ALA A 50 4.33 -4.52 18.75
C ALA A 50 3.80 -3.24 18.09
N TYR A 51 3.78 -3.19 16.76
CA TYR A 51 3.56 -1.94 16.03
C TYR A 51 2.32 -1.99 15.15
N ALA A 52 1.70 -0.83 15.00
CA ALA A 52 0.64 -0.56 14.04
C ALA A 52 1.08 0.55 13.08
N TRP A 53 0.44 0.60 11.92
CA TRP A 53 0.63 1.65 10.94
C TRP A 53 -0.67 2.39 10.73
N VAL A 54 -0.61 3.72 10.71
CA VAL A 54 -1.75 4.58 10.39
C VAL A 54 -1.42 5.42 9.16
N VAL A 55 -2.38 5.58 8.25
CA VAL A 55 -2.20 6.49 7.12
C VAL A 55 -2.36 7.92 7.59
N THR A 56 -1.44 8.79 7.19
CA THR A 56 -1.51 10.23 7.43
C THR A 56 -1.83 11.04 6.17
N ARG A 57 -1.54 10.49 4.97
CA ARG A 57 -1.81 11.15 3.69
C ARG A 57 -1.86 10.12 2.55
N HIS A 58 -2.80 10.31 1.64
CA HIS A 58 -2.76 9.75 0.30
C HIS A 58 -2.66 10.87 -0.74
N GLU A 59 -1.89 10.63 -1.79
CA GLU A 59 -1.85 11.44 -3.01
C GLU A 59 -2.09 10.47 -4.18
N ILE A 60 -3.18 10.65 -4.93
CA ILE A 60 -3.64 9.65 -5.89
C ILE A 60 -3.94 10.32 -7.24
N ASP A 61 -3.28 9.80 -8.28
CA ASP A 61 -3.56 10.11 -9.68
C ASP A 61 -4.46 9.01 -10.28
N TYR A 62 -5.68 9.37 -10.67
CA TYR A 62 -6.56 8.50 -11.45
C TYR A 62 -6.43 8.83 -12.95
N ARG A 63 -5.76 7.96 -13.70
CA ARG A 63 -5.50 8.11 -15.15
C ARG A 63 -6.37 7.19 -16.02
N GLY A 64 -7.17 6.34 -15.40
CA GLY A 64 -8.07 5.37 -16.01
C GLY A 64 -8.86 4.61 -14.95
N ASN A 65 -9.66 3.64 -15.38
CA ASN A 65 -10.46 2.79 -14.49
C ASN A 65 -10.77 1.44 -15.16
N ILE A 66 -11.33 0.50 -14.41
CA ILE A 66 -11.74 -0.83 -14.90
C ILE A 66 -13.21 -1.11 -14.61
N ARG A 67 -13.81 -2.01 -15.39
CA ARG A 67 -15.20 -2.47 -15.24
C ARG A 67 -15.26 -3.82 -14.53
N LEU A 68 -16.47 -4.24 -14.18
CA LEU A 68 -16.77 -5.56 -13.59
C LEU A 68 -16.04 -6.69 -14.33
N GLY A 69 -15.43 -7.61 -13.56
CA GLY A 69 -14.74 -8.79 -14.08
C GLY A 69 -13.32 -8.53 -14.61
N VAL A 70 -12.93 -7.27 -14.81
CA VAL A 70 -11.55 -6.94 -15.22
C VAL A 70 -10.61 -7.05 -14.03
N SER A 71 -9.44 -7.62 -14.27
CA SER A 71 -8.38 -7.73 -13.27
C SER A 71 -7.26 -6.72 -13.50
N VAL A 72 -6.62 -6.27 -12.42
CA VAL A 72 -5.46 -5.37 -12.44
C VAL A 72 -4.35 -5.92 -11.58
N THR A 73 -3.12 -5.60 -11.95
CA THR A 73 -1.95 -5.85 -11.09
C THR A 73 -1.68 -4.59 -10.27
N GLY A 74 -1.81 -4.68 -8.96
CA GLY A 74 -1.40 -3.65 -8.02
C GLY A 74 -0.02 -3.96 -7.46
N GLU A 75 0.91 -3.02 -7.61
CA GLU A 75 2.27 -3.08 -7.04
C GLU A 75 2.43 -1.97 -6.01
N THR A 76 3.12 -2.28 -4.90
CA THR A 76 3.67 -1.30 -3.97
C THR A 76 5.19 -1.33 -3.99
N GLU A 77 5.81 -0.17 -3.82
CA GLU A 77 7.26 0.02 -3.78
C GLU A 77 7.63 1.02 -2.68
N ILE A 78 8.69 0.72 -1.93
CA ILE A 78 9.34 1.63 -1.00
C ILE A 78 10.62 2.14 -1.66
N ARG A 79 10.64 3.45 -1.98
CA ARG A 79 11.75 4.07 -2.70
C ARG A 79 12.79 4.71 -1.78
N GLU A 80 12.33 5.11 -0.61
CA GLU A 80 13.08 5.92 0.34
C GLU A 80 12.86 5.34 1.73
N GLY A 81 13.92 5.31 2.54
CA GLY A 81 13.83 4.91 3.94
C GLY A 81 12.95 5.86 4.77
N PRO A 82 12.58 5.48 6.00
CA PRO A 82 11.70 6.28 6.82
C PRO A 82 12.33 7.61 7.25
N SER A 83 11.49 8.63 7.45
CA SER A 83 11.87 9.94 7.99
C SER A 83 11.10 10.22 9.28
N GLY A 84 11.78 10.08 10.42
CA GLY A 84 11.16 10.15 11.73
C GLY A 84 10.12 9.04 11.90
N ALA A 85 8.87 9.41 12.16
CA ALA A 85 7.76 8.45 12.28
C ALA A 85 7.17 8.03 10.92
N ARG A 86 7.56 8.69 9.83
CA ARG A 86 6.93 8.54 8.52
C ARG A 86 7.64 7.51 7.66
N PHE A 87 6.87 6.75 6.88
CA PHE A 87 7.39 5.84 5.87
C PHE A 87 6.47 5.84 4.65
N ASP A 88 7.03 6.22 3.50
CA ASP A 88 6.25 6.40 2.29
C ASP A 88 6.24 5.12 1.44
N ARG A 89 5.06 4.80 0.89
CA ARG A 89 4.87 3.74 -0.11
C ARG A 89 4.30 4.32 -1.38
N HIS A 90 4.86 3.92 -2.51
CA HIS A 90 4.31 4.22 -3.82
C HIS A 90 3.49 3.04 -4.31
N PHE A 91 2.43 3.32 -5.06
CA PHE A 91 1.54 2.31 -5.62
C PHE A 91 1.34 2.56 -7.10
N THR A 92 1.30 1.49 -7.87
CA THR A 92 0.89 1.51 -9.28
C THR A 92 -0.09 0.38 -9.53
N PHE A 93 -1.24 0.71 -10.12
CA PHE A 93 -2.16 -0.28 -10.64
C PHE A 93 -2.11 -0.26 -12.17
N THR A 94 -1.81 -1.44 -12.72
CA THR A 94 -1.63 -1.65 -14.16
C THR A 94 -2.77 -2.50 -14.68
N ALA A 95 -3.44 -1.99 -15.71
CA ALA A 95 -4.50 -2.69 -16.42
C ALA A 95 -3.95 -3.83 -17.29
N PRO A 96 -4.77 -4.79 -17.74
CA PRO A 96 -4.33 -5.93 -18.54
C PRO A 96 -3.56 -5.54 -19.80
N GLU A 97 -3.89 -4.40 -20.40
CA GLU A 97 -3.20 -3.82 -21.56
C GLU A 97 -1.81 -3.25 -21.26
N GLY A 98 -1.34 -3.33 -20.01
CA GLY A 98 -0.02 -2.84 -19.57
C GLY A 98 0.00 -1.36 -19.21
N LYS A 99 -1.13 -0.66 -19.26
CA LYS A 99 -1.22 0.77 -18.93
C LYS A 99 -1.38 0.97 -17.42
N ALA A 100 -0.56 1.85 -16.83
CA ALA A 100 -0.75 2.32 -15.47
C ALA A 100 -1.97 3.26 -15.40
N ILE A 101 -3.02 2.83 -14.70
CA ILE A 101 -4.31 3.54 -14.62
C ILE A 101 -4.52 4.25 -13.29
N VAL A 102 -3.89 3.80 -12.22
CA VAL A 102 -3.87 4.50 -10.93
C VAL A 102 -2.43 4.52 -10.42
N LYS A 103 -1.97 5.68 -9.98
CA LYS A 103 -0.72 5.81 -9.22
C LYS A 103 -0.98 6.53 -7.92
N ALA A 104 -0.31 6.13 -6.86
CA ALA A 104 -0.45 6.79 -5.58
C ALA A 104 0.85 6.85 -4.79
N LYS A 105 0.90 7.81 -3.88
CA LYS A 105 1.84 7.86 -2.76
C LYS A 105 1.03 7.87 -1.47
N THR A 106 1.38 6.98 -0.54
CA THR A 106 0.77 6.93 0.79
C THR A 106 1.85 7.12 1.85
N THR A 107 1.64 8.09 2.74
CA THR A 107 2.49 8.34 3.91
C THR A 107 1.90 7.66 5.13
N TRP A 108 2.64 6.69 5.65
CA TRP A 108 2.29 5.96 6.86
C TRP A 108 3.05 6.51 8.05
N ALA A 109 2.44 6.46 9.23
CA ALA A 109 3.12 6.73 10.49
C ALA A 109 3.02 5.51 11.42
N MET A 110 4.13 5.17 12.07
CA MET A 110 4.16 4.03 12.99
C MET A 110 3.61 4.42 14.35
N VAL A 111 2.83 3.52 14.94
CA VAL A 111 2.23 3.63 16.26
C VAL A 111 2.65 2.44 17.11
N ASP A 112 3.05 2.70 18.35
CA ASP A 112 3.28 1.67 19.35
C ASP A 112 1.92 1.19 19.87
N ARG A 113 1.62 -0.12 19.74
CA ARG A 113 0.30 -0.65 20.10
C ARG A 113 0.00 -0.59 21.59
N ALA A 114 1.02 -0.67 22.44
CA ALA A 114 0.84 -0.66 23.89
C ALA A 114 0.43 0.72 24.40
N THR A 115 0.95 1.78 23.78
CA THR A 115 0.76 3.17 24.21
C THR A 115 -0.18 3.97 23.32
N GLY A 116 -0.43 3.51 22.09
CA GLY A 116 -1.19 4.23 21.07
C GLY A 116 -0.49 5.48 20.53
N ARG A 117 0.81 5.65 20.81
CA ARG A 117 1.57 6.86 20.45
C ARG A 117 2.39 6.65 19.18
N LEU A 118 2.55 7.73 18.42
CA LEU A 118 3.46 7.76 17.28
C LEU A 118 4.89 7.52 17.75
N LEU A 119 5.62 6.67 17.03
CA LEU A 119 7.05 6.48 17.24
C LEU A 119 7.85 6.69 15.95
N ARG A 120 9.12 7.04 16.12
CA ARG A 120 10.10 6.95 15.02
C ARG A 120 10.17 5.50 14.56
N VAL A 121 10.21 5.29 13.24
CA VAL A 121 10.41 3.95 12.65
C VAL A 121 11.82 3.47 13.02
N PRO A 122 11.96 2.37 13.78
CA PRO A 122 13.27 1.84 14.11
C PRO A 122 13.98 1.28 12.87
N ALA A 123 15.31 1.39 12.82
CA ALA A 123 16.08 1.00 11.64
C ALA A 123 15.92 -0.49 11.33
N GLU A 124 15.90 -1.32 12.37
CA GLU A 124 15.68 -2.77 12.31
C GLU A 124 14.30 -3.15 11.76
N VAL A 125 13.30 -2.29 11.92
CA VAL A 125 11.98 -2.51 11.32
C VAL A 125 12.05 -2.21 9.83
N SER A 126 12.64 -1.08 9.43
CA SER A 126 12.73 -0.68 8.03
C SER A 126 13.70 -1.52 7.20
N ALA A 127 14.71 -2.14 7.81
CA ALA A 127 15.78 -2.86 7.12
C ALA A 127 15.29 -4.00 6.21
N ARG A 128 14.11 -4.57 6.49
CA ARG A 128 13.50 -5.64 5.69
C ARG A 128 12.79 -5.15 4.41
N PHE A 129 12.61 -3.84 4.29
CA PHE A 129 11.74 -3.19 3.32
C PHE A 129 12.43 -2.10 2.48
N VAL A 130 13.70 -1.83 2.77
CA VAL A 130 14.53 -0.94 1.95
C VAL A 130 15.54 -1.78 1.22
N ALA A 131 15.76 -1.50 -0.07
CA ALA A 131 16.87 -2.12 -0.79
C ALA A 131 18.18 -1.71 -0.11
N SER A 132 19.08 -2.68 0.13
CA SER A 132 20.47 -2.34 0.47
C SER A 132 21.08 -1.54 -0.68
N PRO A 133 21.89 -0.50 -0.37
CA PRO A 133 22.56 0.30 -1.39
C PRO A 133 23.50 -0.52 -2.27
#